data_AF-A0A2A6D275-F1
#
_entry.id   AF-A0A2A6D275-F1
#
_cell.length_a   1.000
_cell.length_b   1.000
_cell.length_c   1.000
_cell.angle_alpha   90.00
_cell.angle_beta   90.00
_cell.angle_gamma   90.00
#
_symmetry.space_group_name_H-M   'P 1'
#
loop_
_entity.id
_entity.type
_entity.pdbx_description
1 polymer ?
#
loop_
_entity_poly.entity_id
_entity_poly.type
_entity_poly.pdbx_seq_one_letter_code
_entity_poly.pdbx_strand_id
1 'polypeptide(L)'
;MWSWQLLAYAVYVPFFGCLWIVEMSFVFIYRKDFSSSYYIFFNLCGILSLINELVINFATRLPLFPEYLAFVMVGCHRYFMRKSNIVHYYNINAGRHVFEFYGKLSFGHFFGGAHETVNILISINRTTAIIIPRIHSKIWKYGIPFSFAIAALIGAAGSWHLFDSTAFFYEFSYYGEVYFLMRPDCSSHPEVHLVLNVLGFFNRLQQSSRGPSGP
;
A
#
# COMPACT_ATOMS: atom_id res chain seq x y z
N MET A 1 16.10 -2.44 -19.28
CA MET A 1 16.35 -3.77 -18.69
C MET A 1 15.81 -3.72 -17.27
N TRP A 2 15.08 -4.73 -16.81
CA TRP A 2 14.52 -4.75 -15.46
C TRP A 2 15.63 -5.04 -14.46
N SER A 3 15.68 -4.35 -13.32
CA SER A 3 16.60 -4.73 -12.25
C SER A 3 16.31 -6.14 -11.75
N TRP A 4 17.37 -6.87 -11.38
CA TRP A 4 17.22 -8.20 -10.77
C TRP A 4 16.40 -8.13 -9.48
N GLN A 5 16.45 -7.02 -8.76
CA GLN A 5 15.68 -6.79 -7.54
C GLN A 5 14.18 -6.79 -7.81
N LEU A 6 13.71 -6.10 -8.85
CA LEU A 6 12.30 -6.07 -9.23
C LEU A 6 11.82 -7.44 -9.73
N LEU A 7 12.64 -8.20 -10.48
CA LEU A 7 12.27 -9.55 -10.89
C LEU A 7 12.16 -10.49 -9.68
N ALA A 8 13.14 -10.44 -8.77
CA ALA A 8 13.11 -11.22 -7.53
C ALA A 8 11.86 -10.86 -6.71
N TYR A 9 11.55 -9.56 -6.61
CA TYR A 9 10.36 -9.04 -5.95
C TYR A 9 9.06 -9.59 -6.55
N ALA A 10 8.93 -9.54 -7.87
CA ALA A 10 7.78 -10.04 -8.60
C ALA A 10 7.57 -11.55 -8.45
N VAL A 11 8.61 -12.32 -8.15
CA VAL A 11 8.51 -13.78 -7.93
C VAL A 11 8.28 -14.11 -6.46
N TYR A 12 9.00 -13.49 -5.52
CA TYR A 12 8.94 -13.91 -4.11
C TYR A 12 7.61 -13.51 -3.47
N VAL A 13 7.09 -12.30 -3.71
CA VAL A 13 5.84 -11.82 -3.08
C VAL A 13 4.66 -12.76 -3.36
N PRO A 14 4.35 -13.13 -4.62
CA PRO A 14 3.26 -14.07 -4.88
C PRO A 14 3.57 -15.47 -4.35
N PHE A 15 4.83 -15.92 -4.37
CA PHE A 15 5.21 -17.22 -3.80
C PHE A 15 4.89 -17.31 -2.30
N PHE A 16 5.32 -16.33 -1.51
CA PHE A 16 4.99 -16.28 -0.07
C PHE A 16 3.49 -16.06 0.18
N GLY A 17 2.82 -15.25 -0.65
CA GLY A 17 1.37 -15.10 -0.60
C GLY A 17 0.63 -16.43 -0.83
N CYS A 18 1.08 -17.23 -1.80
CA CYS A 18 0.53 -18.56 -2.05
C CYS A 18 0.79 -19.52 -0.88
N LEU A 19 2.01 -19.53 -0.32
CA LEU A 19 2.31 -20.34 0.87
C LEU A 19 1.39 -19.98 2.04
N TRP A 20 1.15 -18.69 2.26
CA TRP A 20 0.26 -18.21 3.31
C TRP A 20 -1.20 -18.64 3.07
N ILE A 21 -1.68 -18.53 1.83
CA ILE A 21 -3.03 -18.98 1.45
C ILE A 21 -3.17 -20.50 1.68
N VAL A 22 -2.13 -21.27 1.35
CA VAL A 22 -2.10 -22.72 1.58
C VAL A 22 -2.16 -23.02 3.08
N GLU A 23 -1.36 -22.35 3.92
CA GLU A 23 -1.40 -22.50 5.37
C GLU A 23 -2.80 -22.20 5.95
N MET A 24 -3.39 -21.06 5.57
CA MET A 24 -4.74 -20.70 6.01
C MET A 24 -5.79 -21.71 5.52
N SER A 25 -5.67 -22.20 4.28
CA SER A 25 -6.57 -23.22 3.73
C SER A 25 -6.51 -24.53 4.51
N PHE A 26 -5.30 -24.98 4.88
CA PHE A 26 -5.11 -26.14 5.75
C PHE A 26 -5.81 -25.96 7.09
N VAL A 27 -5.64 -24.79 7.71
CA VAL A 27 -6.29 -24.45 8.98
C VAL A 27 -7.82 -24.55 8.86
N PHE A 28 -8.41 -23.99 7.80
CA PHE A 28 -9.86 -24.06 7.58
C PHE A 28 -10.38 -25.46 7.25
N ILE A 29 -9.63 -26.25 6.49
CA ILE A 29 -10.05 -27.60 6.08
C ILE A 29 -10.03 -28.57 7.26
N TYR A 30 -8.98 -28.54 8.07
CA TYR A 30 -8.75 -29.55 9.12
C TYR A 30 -9.40 -29.23 10.47
N ARG A 31 -9.93 -28.01 10.69
CA ARG A 31 -10.48 -27.57 11.99
C ARG A 31 -11.99 -27.28 11.98
N LYS A 32 -12.77 -27.89 11.07
CA LYS A 32 -14.24 -27.66 10.98
C LYS A 32 -14.97 -27.78 12.32
N ASP A 33 -14.54 -28.67 13.21
CA ASP A 33 -15.23 -28.96 14.48
C ASP A 33 -14.69 -28.19 15.71
N PHE A 34 -13.66 -27.33 15.54
CA PHE A 34 -12.99 -26.68 16.67
C PHE A 34 -13.26 -25.16 16.73
N SER A 35 -14.40 -24.76 17.29
CA SER A 35 -14.75 -23.35 17.52
C SER A 35 -14.21 -22.83 18.86
N SER A 36 -12.88 -22.74 19.00
CA SER A 36 -12.24 -22.10 20.15
C SER A 36 -12.01 -20.60 19.93
N SER A 37 -12.05 -19.80 21.00
CA SER A 37 -11.70 -18.38 20.96
C SER A 37 -10.30 -18.14 20.41
N TYR A 38 -9.35 -19.03 20.72
CA TYR A 38 -8.00 -19.00 20.15
C TYR A 38 -8.01 -19.16 18.61
N TYR A 39 -8.81 -20.08 18.10
CA TYR A 39 -8.91 -20.36 16.66
C TYR A 39 -9.46 -19.15 15.90
N ILE A 40 -10.42 -18.43 16.49
CA ILE A 40 -10.97 -17.19 15.92
C ILE A 40 -9.88 -16.12 15.81
N PHE A 41 -9.11 -15.88 16.87
CA PHE A 41 -8.03 -14.89 16.82
C PHE A 41 -6.89 -15.30 15.89
N PHE A 42 -6.54 -16.58 15.86
CA PHE A 42 -5.53 -17.09 14.95
C PHE A 42 -5.90 -16.85 13.48
N ASN A 43 -7.14 -17.19 13.08
CA ASN A 43 -7.62 -16.93 11.73
C ASN A 43 -7.70 -15.45 11.40
N LEU A 44 -8.18 -14.63 12.35
CA LEU A 44 -8.22 -13.20 12.18
C LEU A 44 -6.81 -12.63 11.96
N CYS A 45 -5.84 -13.04 12.78
CA CYS A 45 -4.45 -12.63 12.65
C CYS A 45 -3.89 -13.02 11.28
N GLY A 46 -4.11 -14.27 10.84
CA GLY A 46 -3.66 -14.75 9.55
C GLY A 46 -4.25 -13.97 8.37
N ILE A 47 -5.53 -13.60 8.43
CA ILE A 47 -6.19 -12.78 7.40
C ILE A 47 -5.64 -11.35 7.41
N LEU A 48 -5.56 -10.71 8.58
CA LEU A 48 -5.04 -9.34 8.69
C LEU A 48 -3.58 -9.26 8.23
N SER A 49 -2.76 -10.26 8.56
CA SER A 49 -1.36 -10.35 8.15
C SER A 49 -1.23 -10.49 6.63
N LEU A 50 -2.04 -11.36 5.99
CA LEU A 50 -2.06 -11.50 4.54
C LEU A 50 -2.46 -10.19 3.85
N ILE A 51 -3.51 -9.53 4.32
CA ILE A 51 -3.96 -8.26 3.76
C ILE A 51 -2.88 -7.19 3.94
N ASN A 52 -2.30 -7.09 5.13
CA ASN A 52 -1.24 -6.14 5.42
C ASN A 52 -0.02 -6.35 4.51
N GLU A 53 0.44 -7.59 4.36
CA GLU A 53 1.61 -7.91 3.54
C GLU A 53 1.33 -7.61 2.06
N LEU A 54 0.15 -7.95 1.55
CA LEU A 54 -0.23 -7.58 0.19
C LEU A 54 -0.27 -6.06 0.01
N VAL A 55 -0.92 -5.34 0.92
CA VAL A 55 -1.07 -3.88 0.82
C VAL A 55 0.29 -3.19 0.92
N ILE A 56 1.14 -3.53 1.89
CA ILE A 56 2.49 -2.96 2.02
C ILE A 56 3.31 -3.27 0.76
N ASN A 57 3.28 -4.51 0.27
CA ASN A 57 4.03 -4.87 -0.91
C ASN A 57 3.59 -4.06 -2.15
N PHE A 58 2.30 -4.00 -2.44
CA PHE A 58 1.80 -3.31 -3.63
C PHE A 58 1.73 -1.78 -3.49
N ALA A 59 1.47 -1.26 -2.30
CA ALA A 59 1.26 0.16 -2.07
C ALA A 59 2.53 0.92 -1.69
N THR A 60 3.48 0.28 -0.97
CA THR A 60 4.66 0.98 -0.46
C THR A 60 5.95 0.50 -1.12
N ARG A 61 6.16 -0.81 -1.24
CA ARG A 61 7.42 -1.36 -1.75
C ARG A 61 7.50 -1.33 -3.29
N LEU A 62 6.42 -1.69 -3.98
CA LEU A 62 6.41 -1.72 -5.45
C LEU A 62 6.69 -0.34 -6.09
N PRO A 63 6.14 0.79 -5.57
CA PRO A 63 6.47 2.13 -6.07
C PRO A 63 7.91 2.59 -5.84
N LEU A 64 8.68 1.93 -4.95
CA LEU A 64 10.10 2.25 -4.75
C LEU A 64 10.97 1.81 -5.94
N PHE A 65 10.47 0.92 -6.80
CA PHE A 65 11.20 0.51 -8.00
C PHE A 65 11.00 1.54 -9.12
N PRO A 66 12.06 2.24 -9.56
CA PRO A 66 11.95 3.28 -10.57
C PRO A 66 11.42 2.74 -11.91
N GLU A 67 11.65 1.46 -12.23
CA GLU A 67 11.15 0.84 -13.45
C GLU A 67 9.65 0.61 -13.41
N TYR A 68 9.10 0.24 -12.25
CA TYR A 68 7.65 0.13 -12.06
C TYR A 68 7.00 1.51 -12.16
N LEU A 69 7.58 2.51 -11.50
CA LEU A 69 7.09 3.89 -11.56
C LEU A 69 7.13 4.42 -13.00
N ALA A 70 8.22 4.16 -13.75
CA ALA A 70 8.33 4.53 -15.15
C ALA A 70 7.29 3.81 -16.01
N PHE A 71 7.03 2.51 -15.79
CA PHE A 71 6.00 1.77 -16.52
C PHE A 71 4.59 2.34 -16.27
N VAL A 72 4.25 2.59 -15.00
CA VAL A 72 2.96 3.17 -14.62
C VAL A 72 2.83 4.60 -15.16
N MET A 73 3.85 5.45 -14.99
CA MET A 73 3.83 6.82 -15.50
C MET A 73 3.79 6.89 -17.03
N VAL A 74 4.56 6.06 -17.75
CA VAL A 74 4.54 6.03 -19.22
C VAL A 74 3.22 5.46 -19.75
N GLY A 75 2.66 4.44 -19.08
CA GLY A 75 1.33 3.90 -19.37
C GLY A 75 0.23 4.96 -19.17
N CYS A 76 0.23 5.64 -18.02
CA CYS A 76 -0.67 6.74 -17.73
C CYS A 76 -0.48 7.91 -18.70
N HIS A 77 0.77 8.28 -19.02
CA HIS A 77 1.06 9.39 -19.94
C HIS A 77 0.57 9.09 -21.37
N ARG A 78 0.77 7.86 -21.89
CA ARG A 78 0.23 7.47 -23.20
C ARG A 78 -1.30 7.39 -23.20
N TYR A 79 -1.91 6.94 -22.10
CA TYR A 79 -3.36 6.89 -21.97
C TYR A 79 -3.99 8.30 -21.90
N PHE A 80 -3.35 9.23 -21.20
CA PHE A 80 -3.77 10.63 -21.11
C PHE A 80 -3.52 11.41 -22.41
N MET A 81 -2.34 11.30 -23.01
CA MET A 81 -2.00 12.01 -24.25
C MET A 81 -2.83 11.55 -25.45
N ARG A 82 -3.34 10.31 -25.44
CA ARG A 82 -4.23 9.81 -26.51
C ARG A 82 -5.64 10.38 -26.41
N LYS A 83 -6.04 10.99 -25.29
CA LYS A 83 -7.45 11.38 -25.03
C LYS A 83 -7.70 12.87 -24.82
N SER A 84 -6.69 13.73 -24.70
CA SER A 84 -6.93 15.16 -24.42
C SER A 84 -5.97 16.11 -25.14
N ASN A 85 -6.52 16.94 -26.04
CA ASN A 85 -5.94 18.17 -26.56
C ASN A 85 -6.05 19.34 -25.55
N ILE A 86 -6.03 19.07 -24.23
CA ILE A 86 -6.48 20.02 -23.21
C ILE A 86 -5.50 20.04 -22.03
N VAL A 87 -4.63 21.05 -22.04
CA VAL A 87 -3.61 21.36 -21.03
C VAL A 87 -4.20 21.72 -19.66
N HIS A 88 -5.50 21.99 -19.57
CA HIS A 88 -6.18 22.38 -18.31
C HIS A 88 -6.65 21.22 -17.42
N TYR A 89 -6.61 19.95 -17.87
CA TYR A 89 -7.12 18.80 -17.09
C TYR A 89 -6.09 18.17 -16.13
N TYR A 90 -4.87 18.70 -16.06
CA TYR A 90 -3.79 18.16 -15.24
C TYR A 90 -4.00 18.35 -13.72
N ASN A 91 -4.80 19.34 -13.30
CA ASN A 91 -4.92 19.70 -11.88
C ASN A 91 -5.90 18.78 -11.10
N ILE A 92 -7.04 18.38 -11.68
CA ILE A 92 -8.08 17.62 -10.96
C ILE A 92 -7.75 16.12 -10.87
N ASN A 93 -7.15 15.54 -11.92
CA ASN A 93 -6.86 14.11 -11.94
C ASN A 93 -5.60 13.74 -11.14
N ALA A 94 -4.64 14.65 -11.01
CA ALA A 94 -3.45 14.44 -10.17
C ALA A 94 -3.84 14.28 -8.68
N GLY A 95 -4.78 15.10 -8.19
CA GLY A 95 -5.31 14.98 -6.82
C GLY A 95 -6.00 13.63 -6.55
N ARG A 96 -6.66 13.03 -7.56
CA ARG A 96 -7.30 11.71 -7.42
C ARG A 96 -6.28 10.58 -7.24
N HIS A 97 -5.19 10.59 -8.01
CA HIS A 97 -4.14 9.57 -7.89
C HIS A 97 -3.37 9.66 -6.56
N VAL A 98 -3.16 10.89 -6.06
CA VAL A 98 -2.60 11.14 -4.74
C VAL A 98 -3.51 10.59 -3.64
N PHE A 99 -4.82 10.87 -3.73
CA PHE A 99 -5.79 10.35 -2.78
C PHE A 99 -5.86 8.81 -2.79
N GLU A 100 -5.79 8.18 -3.96
CA GLU A 100 -5.72 6.71 -4.06
C GLU A 100 -4.45 6.12 -3.44
N PHE A 101 -3.30 6.79 -3.59
CA PHE A 101 -2.05 6.36 -2.99
C PHE A 101 -2.09 6.46 -1.47
N TYR A 102 -2.56 7.59 -0.92
CA TYR A 102 -2.77 7.75 0.52
C TYR A 102 -3.79 6.78 1.07
N GLY A 103 -4.90 6.57 0.36
CA GLY A 103 -5.91 5.59 0.74
C GLY A 103 -5.29 4.21 0.92
N LYS A 104 -4.42 3.78 0.00
CA LYS A 104 -3.71 2.50 0.10
C LYS A 104 -2.68 2.46 1.23
N LEU A 105 -1.94 3.55 1.45
CA LEU A 105 -0.94 3.64 2.52
C LEU A 105 -1.59 3.60 3.91
N SER A 106 -2.64 4.40 4.11
CA SER A 106 -3.44 4.43 5.33
C SER A 106 -4.13 3.09 5.57
N PHE A 107 -4.63 2.46 4.52
CA PHE A 107 -5.18 1.10 4.60
C PHE A 107 -4.12 0.10 5.08
N GLY A 108 -2.89 0.15 4.56
CA GLY A 108 -1.80 -0.71 5.04
C GLY A 108 -1.51 -0.54 6.53
N HIS A 109 -1.40 0.71 7.01
CA HIS A 109 -1.15 0.99 8.42
C HIS A 109 -2.30 0.54 9.32
N PHE A 110 -3.55 0.62 8.83
CA PHE A 110 -4.72 0.09 9.53
C PHE A 110 -4.56 -1.40 9.82
N PHE A 111 -4.25 -2.19 8.80
CA PHE A 111 -4.08 -3.64 8.96
C PHE A 111 -2.85 -3.98 9.79
N GLY A 112 -1.76 -3.21 9.67
CA GLY A 112 -0.58 -3.34 10.52
C GLY A 112 -0.92 -3.20 12.01
N GLY A 113 -1.59 -2.10 12.40
CA GLY A 113 -2.00 -1.86 13.78
C GLY A 113 -3.04 -2.85 14.29
N ALA A 114 -4.01 -3.22 13.46
CA ALA A 114 -5.00 -4.25 13.80
C ALA A 114 -4.34 -5.62 14.01
N HIS A 115 -3.38 -6.01 13.15
CA HIS A 115 -2.63 -7.26 13.27
C HIS A 115 -1.84 -7.33 14.57
N GLU A 116 -1.10 -6.27 14.92
CA GLU A 116 -0.35 -6.20 16.17
C GLU A 116 -1.26 -6.30 17.40
N THR A 117 -2.41 -5.62 17.35
CA THR A 117 -3.44 -5.70 18.40
C THR A 117 -3.96 -7.13 18.57
N VAL A 118 -4.25 -7.82 17.46
CA VAL A 118 -4.72 -9.21 17.50
C VAL A 118 -3.65 -10.14 18.07
N ASN A 119 -2.37 -9.93 17.77
CA ASN A 119 -1.28 -10.70 18.39
C ASN A 119 -1.23 -10.54 19.92
N ILE A 120 -1.43 -9.32 20.43
CA ILE A 120 -1.55 -9.08 21.87
C ILE A 120 -2.77 -9.83 22.44
N LEU A 121 -3.92 -9.75 21.78
CA LEU A 121 -5.14 -10.45 22.19
C LEU A 121 -4.97 -11.97 22.20
N ILE A 122 -4.24 -12.54 21.23
CA ILE A 122 -3.86 -13.97 21.23
C ILE A 122 -3.04 -14.31 22.47
N SER A 123 -2.07 -13.47 22.82
CA SER A 123 -1.24 -13.67 24.02
C SER A 123 -2.07 -13.65 25.31
N ILE A 124 -2.99 -12.68 25.43
CA ILE A 124 -3.93 -12.60 26.56
C ILE A 124 -4.87 -13.82 26.59
N ASN A 125 -5.37 -14.26 25.43
CA ASN A 125 -6.21 -15.44 25.31
C ASN A 125 -5.50 -16.71 25.80
N ARG A 126 -4.23 -16.91 25.40
CA ARG A 126 -3.42 -18.03 25.90
C ARG A 126 -3.17 -17.93 27.39
N THR A 127 -2.85 -16.74 27.89
CA THR A 127 -2.57 -16.49 29.30
C THR A 127 -3.79 -16.78 30.19
N THR A 128 -4.96 -16.28 29.79
CA THR A 128 -6.23 -16.49 30.51
C THR A 128 -6.66 -17.96 30.51
N ALA A 129 -6.37 -18.71 29.44
CA ALA A 129 -6.63 -20.15 29.38
C ALA A 129 -5.81 -20.92 30.43
N ILE A 130 -4.58 -20.48 30.72
CA ILE A 130 -3.67 -21.10 31.68
C ILE A 130 -4.01 -20.69 33.11
N ILE A 131 -4.18 -19.39 33.37
CA ILE A 131 -4.36 -18.87 34.74
C ILE A 131 -5.76 -19.16 35.28
N ILE A 132 -6.81 -19.01 34.46
CA ILE A 132 -8.21 -19.07 34.92
C ILE A 132 -9.08 -19.94 33.98
N PRO A 133 -8.79 -21.25 33.86
CA PRO A 133 -9.47 -22.12 32.89
C PRO A 133 -10.98 -22.23 33.12
N ARG A 134 -11.45 -22.13 34.37
CA ARG A 134 -12.88 -22.25 34.72
C ARG A 134 -13.74 -21.11 34.17
N ILE A 135 -13.17 -19.92 33.98
CA ILE A 135 -13.89 -18.71 33.58
C ILE A 135 -13.51 -18.29 32.14
N HIS A 136 -12.42 -18.84 31.59
CA HIS A 136 -11.91 -18.55 30.25
C HIS A 136 -13.00 -18.54 29.16
N SER A 137 -13.83 -19.58 29.10
CA SER A 137 -14.90 -19.68 28.10
C SER A 137 -15.96 -18.58 28.23
N LYS A 138 -16.28 -18.17 29.46
CA LYS A 138 -17.22 -17.07 29.74
C LYS A 138 -16.63 -15.72 29.36
N ILE A 139 -15.36 -15.47 29.73
CA ILE A 139 -14.64 -14.23 29.42
C ILE A 139 -14.62 -14.03 27.90
N TRP A 140 -14.18 -15.03 27.14
CA TRP A 140 -14.00 -14.88 25.70
C TRP A 140 -15.28 -14.94 24.88
N LYS A 141 -16.38 -15.49 25.42
CA LYS A 141 -17.70 -15.37 24.78
C LYS A 141 -18.08 -13.91 24.54
N TYR A 142 -17.80 -13.03 25.51
CA TYR A 142 -18.03 -11.59 25.40
C TYR A 142 -16.79 -10.81 24.96
N GLY A 143 -15.60 -11.35 25.24
CA GLY A 143 -14.32 -10.74 24.88
C GLY A 143 -14.07 -10.71 23.37
N ILE A 144 -14.55 -11.68 22.60
CA ILE A 144 -14.37 -11.72 21.13
C ILE A 144 -14.93 -10.47 20.43
N PRO A 145 -16.23 -10.11 20.55
CA PRO A 145 -16.76 -8.93 19.87
C PRO A 145 -16.07 -7.63 20.34
N PHE A 146 -15.74 -7.54 21.63
CA PHE A 146 -15.00 -6.40 22.17
C PHE A 146 -13.58 -6.30 21.58
N SER A 147 -12.92 -7.44 21.38
CA SER A 147 -11.60 -7.52 20.78
C SER A 147 -11.59 -7.05 19.32
N PHE A 148 -12.62 -7.38 18.54
CA PHE A 148 -12.79 -6.85 17.19
C PHE A 148 -12.93 -5.33 17.19
N ALA A 149 -13.72 -4.78 18.12
CA ALA A 149 -13.87 -3.33 18.25
C ALA A 149 -12.53 -2.65 18.61
N ILE A 150 -11.78 -3.21 19.56
CA ILE A 150 -10.45 -2.69 19.92
C ILE A 150 -9.50 -2.75 18.73
N ALA A 151 -9.42 -3.88 18.02
CA ALA A 151 -8.54 -4.02 16.87
C ALA A 151 -8.88 -3.01 15.76
N ALA A 152 -10.16 -2.75 15.52
CA ALA A 152 -10.60 -1.72 14.57
C ALA A 152 -10.24 -0.30 15.04
N LEU A 153 -10.44 0.01 16.32
CA LEU A 153 -10.11 1.32 16.89
C LEU A 153 -8.60 1.58 16.88
N ILE A 154 -7.77 0.61 17.27
CA ILE A 154 -6.32 0.74 17.25
C ILE A 154 -5.79 0.79 15.81
N GLY A 155 -6.34 0.00 14.89
CA GLY A 155 -6.02 0.12 13.46
C GLY A 155 -6.34 1.52 12.92
N ALA A 156 -7.51 2.08 13.27
CA ALA A 156 -7.90 3.41 12.87
C ALA A 156 -6.99 4.49 13.48
N ALA A 157 -6.70 4.40 14.79
CA ALA A 157 -5.79 5.31 15.47
C ALA A 157 -4.37 5.25 14.89
N GLY A 158 -3.88 4.03 14.60
CA GLY A 158 -2.61 3.80 13.94
C GLY A 158 -2.54 4.36 12.53
N SER A 159 -3.68 4.53 11.84
CA SER A 159 -3.74 5.17 10.52
C SER A 159 -3.93 6.68 10.59
N TRP A 160 -4.47 7.19 11.71
CA TRP A 160 -4.82 8.60 11.88
C TRP A 160 -3.60 9.53 11.76
N HIS A 161 -2.46 9.12 12.29
CA HIS A 161 -1.23 9.93 12.25
C HIS A 161 -0.75 10.24 10.82
N LEU A 162 -1.11 9.41 9.83
CA LEU A 162 -0.77 9.66 8.42
C LEU A 162 -1.58 10.81 7.83
N PHE A 163 -2.80 11.04 8.32
CA PHE A 163 -3.63 12.16 7.88
C PHE A 163 -3.21 13.48 8.53
N ASP A 164 -2.59 13.42 9.71
CA ASP A 164 -2.14 14.59 10.47
C ASP A 164 -0.69 15.01 10.11
N SER A 165 0.09 14.10 9.53
CA SER A 165 1.49 14.38 9.21
C SER A 165 1.63 15.30 7.98
N THR A 166 1.99 16.57 8.23
CA THR A 166 2.40 17.54 7.21
C THR A 166 3.73 17.18 6.54
N ALA A 167 4.47 16.17 7.06
CA ALA A 167 5.79 15.79 6.58
C ALA A 167 5.83 15.32 5.12
N PHE A 168 4.68 14.97 4.53
CA PHE A 168 4.58 14.55 3.13
C PHE A 168 4.25 15.70 2.15
N PHE A 169 3.97 16.89 2.67
CA PHE A 169 3.64 18.07 1.88
C PHE A 169 4.82 19.06 1.92
N TYR A 170 5.31 19.47 0.77
CA TYR A 170 6.24 20.59 0.68
C TYR A 170 5.48 21.84 0.27
N GLU A 171 5.79 22.93 0.96
CA GLU A 171 5.30 24.25 0.62
C GLU A 171 6.01 24.72 -0.65
N PHE A 172 5.23 25.04 -1.69
CA PHE A 172 5.71 25.63 -2.93
C PHE A 172 4.94 26.92 -3.19
N SER A 173 5.66 28.04 -3.28
CA SER A 173 5.04 29.34 -3.60
C SER A 173 5.07 29.58 -5.10
N TYR A 174 3.91 29.91 -5.68
CA TYR A 174 3.78 30.28 -7.09
C TYR A 174 2.89 31.54 -7.18
N TYR A 175 3.40 32.61 -7.78
CA TYR A 175 2.72 33.92 -7.82
C TYR A 175 2.32 34.51 -6.46
N GLY A 176 3.07 34.24 -5.39
CA GLY A 176 2.79 34.78 -4.05
C GLY A 176 1.69 34.05 -3.28
N GLU A 177 1.05 33.06 -3.89
CA GLU A 177 0.15 32.11 -3.24
C GLU A 177 0.96 30.88 -2.80
N VAL A 178 0.59 30.32 -1.64
CA VAL A 178 1.23 29.12 -1.07
C VAL A 178 0.43 27.90 -1.48
N TYR A 179 1.09 26.96 -2.19
CA TYR A 179 0.51 25.68 -2.58
C TYR A 179 1.24 24.55 -1.87
N PHE A 180 0.49 23.59 -1.34
CA PHE A 180 1.06 22.37 -0.79
C PHE A 180 1.15 21.34 -1.92
N LEU A 181 2.35 21.13 -2.45
CA LEU A 181 2.61 20.08 -3.42
C LEU A 181 3.12 18.85 -2.69
N MET A 182 2.44 17.73 -2.88
CA MET A 182 2.99 16.45 -2.49
C MET A 182 4.12 16.11 -3.47
N ARG A 183 5.35 15.94 -3.00
CA ARG A 183 6.49 15.58 -3.86
C ARG A 183 6.27 14.13 -4.35
N PRO A 184 6.01 13.88 -5.64
CA PRO A 184 6.18 12.53 -6.22
C PRO A 184 7.64 12.31 -6.63
N ASP A 185 8.52 13.27 -6.31
CA ASP A 185 9.67 13.58 -7.15
C ASP A 185 10.90 12.80 -6.69
N CYS A 186 11.26 11.79 -7.47
CA CYS A 186 12.55 11.10 -7.41
C CYS A 186 13.70 11.99 -7.92
N SER A 187 13.49 13.29 -8.16
CA SER A 187 14.48 14.25 -8.68
C SER A 187 15.69 14.47 -7.77
N SER A 188 15.59 14.11 -6.49
CA SER A 188 16.75 14.06 -5.58
C SER A 188 17.62 12.81 -5.75
N HIS A 189 17.25 11.84 -6.61
CA HIS A 189 18.12 10.75 -7.02
C HIS A 189 18.81 11.11 -8.35
N PRO A 190 20.15 11.29 -8.38
CA PRO A 190 20.89 11.71 -9.56
C PRO A 190 20.73 10.76 -10.77
N GLU A 191 20.34 9.51 -10.54
CA GLU A 191 20.16 8.48 -11.57
C GLU A 191 18.90 8.69 -12.45
N VAL A 192 17.86 9.34 -11.93
CA VAL A 192 16.59 9.56 -12.68
C VAL A 192 16.68 10.77 -13.62
N HIS A 193 17.52 11.75 -13.30
CA HIS A 193 17.83 12.89 -14.18
C HIS A 193 18.40 12.45 -15.53
N LEU A 194 19.15 11.34 -15.56
CA LEU A 194 19.69 10.77 -16.78
C LEU A 194 18.56 10.27 -17.70
N VAL A 195 17.54 9.61 -17.15
CA VAL A 195 16.44 9.02 -17.91
C VAL A 195 15.52 10.09 -18.49
N LEU A 196 15.19 11.13 -17.72
CA LEU A 196 14.36 12.25 -18.21
C LEU A 196 15.09 13.10 -19.26
N ASN A 197 16.40 13.32 -19.11
CA ASN A 197 17.20 14.01 -20.12
C ASN A 197 17.31 13.18 -21.42
N VAL A 198 17.45 11.86 -21.32
CA VAL A 198 17.45 10.95 -22.47
C VAL A 198 16.08 10.95 -23.17
N LEU A 199 14.98 10.91 -22.44
CA LEU A 199 13.62 11.01 -23.02
C LEU A 199 13.36 12.38 -23.66
N GLY A 200 13.80 13.47 -23.04
CA GLY A 200 13.75 14.81 -23.61
C GLY A 200 14.64 14.99 -24.85
N PHE A 201 15.74 14.23 -24.93
CA PHE A 201 16.58 14.17 -26.13
C PHE A 201 15.91 13.40 -27.27
N PHE A 202 15.30 12.24 -27.00
CA PHE A 202 14.56 11.48 -28.00
C PHE A 202 13.35 12.25 -28.56
N ASN A 203 12.61 12.99 -27.71
CA ASN A 203 11.51 13.83 -28.19
C ASN A 203 11.98 14.96 -29.11
N ARG A 204 13.15 15.56 -28.84
CA ARG A 204 13.75 16.59 -29.71
C ARG A 204 14.21 16.01 -31.05
N LEU A 205 14.79 14.80 -31.05
CA LEU A 205 15.13 14.10 -32.28
C LEU A 205 13.89 13.74 -33.11
N GLN A 206 12.80 13.32 -32.46
CA GLN A 206 11.57 12.98 -33.14
C GLN A 206 10.89 14.21 -33.77
N GLN A 207 10.94 15.36 -33.09
CA GLN A 207 10.47 16.64 -33.64
C GLN A 207 11.36 17.15 -34.79
N SER A 208 12.68 16.96 -34.70
CA SER A 208 13.60 17.33 -35.79
C SER A 208 13.45 16.44 -37.03
N SER A 209 12.93 15.22 -36.91
CA SER A 209 12.71 14.31 -38.05
C SER A 209 11.42 14.57 -38.84
N ARG A 210 10.47 15.32 -38.26
CA ARG A 210 9.31 15.83 -38.99
C ARG A 210 9.73 17.13 -39.66
N GLY A 211 10.32 17.02 -40.84
CA GLY A 211 10.63 18.16 -41.69
C GLY A 211 9.40 19.06 -41.91
N PRO A 212 9.61 20.34 -42.27
CA PRO A 212 8.52 21.28 -42.45
C PRO A 212 7.52 20.73 -43.45
N SER A 213 6.27 20.55 -43.01
CA SER A 213 5.14 20.31 -43.90
C SER A 213 5.06 21.50 -44.85
N GLY A 214 5.38 21.26 -46.11
CA GLY A 214 5.26 22.24 -47.18
C GLY A 214 3.83 22.82 -47.25
N PRO A 215 3.72 24.07 -47.73
CA PRO A 215 2.53 24.91 -47.66
C PRO A 215 1.28 24.34 -48.33
#